data_AF-R7HGZ1-F1
#
_entry.id   AF-R7HGZ1-F1
#
_cell.length_a   1.000
_cell.length_b   1.000
_cell.length_c   1.000
_cell.angle_alpha   90.00
_cell.angle_beta   90.00
_cell.angle_gamma   90.00
#
_symmetry.space_group_name_H-M   'P 1'
#
loop_
_entity.id
_entity.type
_entity.pdbx_description
1 polymer ?
#
loop_
_entity_poly.entity_id
_entity_poly.type
_entity_poly.pdbx_seq_one_letter_code
_entity_poly.pdbx_strand_id
1 'polypeptide(L)'
;MKDKLNSFIHLNENDILSKFNSKDLRHLFFLLEDYLISYKKKLNINDDNISFGLEIETEHAKTGLIKDFIQSKYPSWSYCGDSSLDNGIEVLSPILTNNEKSFEQLKNVCNFLRKNSFIDESASAHIHVGAQIYNNLGSIYLLFLIWFAYEKIIYRFSYGEHNAGRKELYYYADSMLYNAKDLVDIFEKIFESSGDYTKYELEFYKYIQKIEGYKSLNFTNVSQFGKKEEGNTIEFRCPNGTLNEVIWQNNLNFFLSLMNYAKDSYNNVDCEYYVNKANDNIDSDYDYSELYLKDALELADLIFKTNQDKIDFLKQYVKSINDINYSYDRVIRLTK
;
A
#
# COMPACT_ATOMS: atom_id res chain seq x y z
N MET A 1 0.20 -10.64 25.15
CA MET A 1 -0.50 -11.10 23.94
C MET A 1 0.45 -11.47 22.82
N LYS A 2 1.47 -10.67 22.52
CA LYS A 2 2.54 -11.04 21.57
C LYS A 2 3.16 -12.42 21.85
N ASP A 3 3.40 -12.76 23.12
CA ASP A 3 3.91 -14.09 23.50
C ASP A 3 2.91 -15.22 23.24
N LYS A 4 1.61 -14.97 23.46
CA LYS A 4 0.55 -15.94 23.15
C LYS A 4 0.42 -16.13 21.63
N LEU A 5 0.46 -15.05 20.86
CA LEU A 5 0.49 -15.12 19.40
C LEU A 5 1.71 -15.88 18.90
N ASN A 6 2.90 -15.56 19.42
CA ASN A 6 4.15 -16.25 19.03
C ASN A 6 4.19 -17.73 19.47
N SER A 7 3.41 -18.11 20.49
CA SER A 7 3.22 -19.52 20.89
C SER A 7 2.24 -20.28 20.00
N PHE A 8 1.36 -19.57 19.28
CA PHE A 8 0.42 -20.16 18.33
C PHE A 8 0.99 -20.20 16.91
N ILE A 9 1.62 -19.11 16.48
CA ILE A 9 2.26 -18.95 15.17
C ILE A 9 3.63 -18.30 15.35
N HIS A 10 4.69 -18.97 14.92
CA HIS A 10 6.05 -18.47 15.10
C HIS A 10 6.30 -17.28 14.17
N LEU A 11 6.49 -16.08 14.75
CA LEU A 11 6.46 -14.82 13.99
C LEU A 11 7.59 -14.69 12.95
N ASN A 12 8.68 -15.43 13.09
CA ASN A 12 9.81 -15.42 12.15
C ASN A 12 9.70 -16.48 11.03
N GLU A 13 8.70 -17.35 11.08
CA GLU A 13 8.45 -18.37 10.04
C GLU A 13 7.57 -17.78 8.91
N ASN A 14 7.22 -18.59 7.91
CA ASN A 14 6.40 -18.18 6.78
C ASN A 14 5.31 -19.21 6.49
N ASP A 15 4.35 -19.34 7.41
CA ASP A 15 3.24 -20.28 7.30
C ASP A 15 2.23 -19.84 6.23
N ILE A 16 1.56 -20.80 5.60
CA ILE A 16 0.52 -20.53 4.60
C ILE A 16 -0.83 -20.37 5.32
N LEU A 17 -1.18 -19.14 5.69
CA LEU A 17 -2.37 -18.82 6.50
C LEU A 17 -3.68 -19.17 5.78
N SER A 18 -3.71 -19.06 4.45
CA SER A 18 -4.85 -19.46 3.60
C SER A 18 -5.18 -20.95 3.68
N LYS A 19 -4.26 -21.78 4.19
CA LYS A 19 -4.47 -23.22 4.42
C LYS A 19 -4.90 -23.56 5.84
N PHE A 20 -5.01 -22.58 6.73
CA PHE A 20 -5.48 -22.81 8.08
C PHE A 20 -6.96 -23.22 8.05
N ASN A 21 -7.33 -24.19 8.89
CA ASN A 21 -8.73 -24.55 9.02
C ASN A 21 -9.51 -23.48 9.82
N SER A 22 -10.83 -23.58 9.81
CA SER A 22 -11.73 -22.64 10.51
C SER A 22 -11.43 -22.46 12.00
N LYS A 23 -10.97 -23.52 12.69
CA LYS A 23 -10.65 -23.44 14.12
C LYS A 23 -9.38 -22.63 14.34
N ASP A 24 -8.35 -22.86 13.53
CA ASP A 24 -7.07 -22.16 13.63
C ASP A 24 -7.23 -20.69 13.23
N LEU A 25 -7.99 -20.39 12.17
CA LEU A 25 -8.30 -19.01 11.79
C LEU A 25 -9.07 -18.28 12.89
N ARG A 26 -10.10 -18.91 13.50
CA ARG A 26 -10.83 -18.30 14.63
C ARG A 26 -9.94 -18.03 15.84
N HIS A 27 -9.02 -18.94 16.12
CA HIS A 27 -8.05 -18.74 17.20
C HIS A 27 -7.10 -17.58 16.85
N LEU A 28 -6.60 -17.52 15.61
CA LEU A 28 -5.74 -16.45 15.15
C LEU A 28 -6.42 -15.08 15.31
N PHE A 29 -7.64 -14.93 14.80
CA PHE A 29 -8.38 -13.66 14.87
C PHE A 29 -8.73 -13.26 16.30
N PHE A 30 -8.98 -14.23 17.18
CA PHE A 30 -9.12 -13.96 18.62
C PHE A 30 -7.84 -13.37 19.21
N LEU A 31 -6.66 -13.93 18.86
CA LEU A 31 -5.39 -13.40 19.32
C LEU A 31 -5.05 -12.02 18.73
N LEU A 32 -5.58 -11.71 17.54
CA LEU A 32 -5.38 -10.41 16.88
C LEU A 32 -6.15 -9.26 17.56
N GLU A 33 -7.20 -9.54 18.34
CA GLU A 33 -8.02 -8.48 18.96
C GLU A 33 -7.17 -7.53 19.80
N ASP A 34 -6.31 -8.08 20.65
CA ASP A 34 -5.41 -7.33 21.54
C ASP A 34 -3.99 -7.16 20.98
N TYR A 35 -3.74 -7.62 19.75
CA TYR A 35 -2.44 -7.48 19.12
C TYR A 35 -2.22 -6.02 18.69
N LEU A 36 -1.06 -5.45 19.04
CA LEU A 36 -0.63 -4.12 18.61
C LEU A 36 0.57 -4.25 17.68
N ILE A 37 0.45 -3.66 16.49
CA ILE A 37 1.53 -3.57 15.52
C ILE A 37 2.66 -2.75 16.14
N SER A 38 3.89 -3.28 16.08
CA SER A 38 5.06 -2.62 16.66
C SER A 38 5.73 -1.72 15.61
N TYR A 39 6.13 -0.51 16.00
CA TYR A 39 6.97 0.35 15.15
C TYR A 39 8.35 -0.30 14.96
N LYS A 40 8.80 -0.42 13.71
CA LYS A 40 10.03 -1.14 13.33
C LYS A 40 11.17 -0.16 13.08
N LYS A 41 12.40 -0.55 13.40
CA LYS A 41 13.61 0.22 13.04
C LYS A 41 14.05 -0.01 11.59
N LYS A 42 13.65 -1.14 11.00
CA LYS A 42 13.86 -1.53 9.60
C LYS A 42 12.71 -2.46 9.20
N LEU A 43 12.21 -2.32 7.97
CA LEU A 43 11.24 -3.24 7.37
C LEU A 43 11.94 -4.49 6.85
N ASN A 44 11.22 -5.61 6.81
CA ASN A 44 11.71 -6.90 6.33
C ASN A 44 11.70 -6.98 4.78
N ILE A 45 12.42 -6.05 4.16
CA ILE A 45 12.52 -5.90 2.71
C ILE A 45 13.97 -6.11 2.29
N ASN A 46 14.20 -7.10 1.44
CA ASN A 46 15.53 -7.50 0.96
C ASN A 46 15.93 -6.74 -0.32
N ASP A 47 15.82 -5.41 -0.29
CA ASP A 47 16.31 -4.54 -1.36
C ASP A 47 16.78 -3.21 -0.79
N ASP A 48 18.09 -3.09 -0.57
CA ASP A 48 18.73 -1.89 -0.01
C ASP A 48 18.80 -0.73 -1.04
N ASN A 49 18.46 -0.97 -2.32
CA ASN A 49 18.43 0.07 -3.36
C ASN A 49 17.08 0.78 -3.47
N ILE A 50 16.04 0.26 -2.81
CA ILE A 50 14.73 0.90 -2.75
C ILE A 50 14.84 2.23 -2.02
N SER A 51 14.24 3.26 -2.62
CA SER A 51 13.97 4.54 -1.99
C SER A 51 12.50 4.85 -2.04
N PHE A 52 12.04 5.64 -1.08
CA PHE A 52 10.65 6.07 -1.00
C PHE A 52 10.54 7.51 -0.53
N GLY A 53 9.40 8.13 -0.83
CA GLY A 53 8.97 9.45 -0.33
C GLY A 53 7.56 9.34 0.25
N LEU A 54 7.24 10.23 1.17
CA LEU A 54 5.95 10.27 1.88
C LEU A 54 5.40 11.69 1.82
N GLU A 55 4.10 11.80 1.53
CA GLU A 55 3.35 13.05 1.55
C GLU A 55 2.29 12.95 2.65
N ILE A 56 2.46 13.72 3.74
CA ILE A 56 1.59 13.68 4.90
C ILE A 56 0.65 14.88 4.84
N GLU A 57 -0.61 14.64 4.47
CA GLU A 57 -1.67 15.63 4.53
C GLU A 57 -2.28 15.71 5.93
N THR A 58 -2.61 16.92 6.37
CA THR A 58 -3.30 17.17 7.64
C THR A 58 -4.20 18.38 7.55
N GLU A 59 -5.22 18.44 8.41
CA GLU A 59 -6.24 19.48 8.48
C GLU A 59 -6.17 20.25 9.82
N HIS A 60 -6.79 21.43 9.82
CA HIS A 60 -6.82 22.38 10.94
C HIS A 60 -5.41 22.67 11.50
N ALA A 61 -4.44 22.82 10.61
CA ALA A 61 -3.04 22.90 10.98
C ALA A 61 -2.70 24.23 11.66
N LYS A 62 -1.90 24.17 12.72
CA LYS A 62 -1.16 25.34 13.26
C LYS A 62 0.03 25.64 12.35
N THR A 63 -0.28 26.12 11.16
CA THR A 63 0.62 26.30 9.99
C THR A 63 1.96 26.93 10.36
N GLY A 64 1.97 28.03 11.12
CA GLY A 64 3.20 28.70 11.57
C GLY A 64 4.11 27.79 12.41
N LEU A 65 3.55 27.10 13.42
CA LEU A 65 4.33 26.21 14.29
C LEU A 65 4.88 25.00 13.54
N ILE A 66 4.09 24.44 12.63
CA ILE A 66 4.51 23.29 11.83
C ILE A 66 5.59 23.69 10.85
N LYS A 67 5.42 24.81 10.13
CA LYS A 67 6.44 25.34 9.23
C LYS A 67 7.76 25.60 9.95
N ASP A 68 7.72 26.27 11.10
CA ASP A 68 8.93 26.57 11.89
C ASP A 68 9.62 25.28 12.38
N PHE A 69 8.85 24.28 12.82
CA PHE A 69 9.39 22.98 13.21
C PHE A 69 10.07 22.25 12.06
N ILE A 70 9.40 22.14 10.90
CA ILE A 70 9.96 21.47 9.72
C ILE A 70 11.23 22.17 9.28
N GLN A 71 11.20 23.50 9.09
CA GLN A 71 12.36 24.27 8.62
C GLN A 71 13.54 24.23 9.61
N SER A 72 13.28 24.18 10.91
CA SER A 72 14.35 24.20 11.93
C SER A 72 14.92 22.83 12.29
N LYS A 73 14.09 21.77 12.34
CA LYS A 73 14.49 20.43 12.78
C LYS A 73 14.72 19.46 11.63
N TYR A 74 14.00 19.65 10.53
CA TYR A 74 14.00 18.75 9.38
C TYR A 74 14.10 19.56 8.07
N PRO A 75 15.16 20.35 7.85
CA PRO A 75 15.26 21.28 6.72
C PRO A 75 15.27 20.61 5.33
N SER A 76 15.42 19.29 5.26
CA SER A 76 15.28 18.50 4.02
C SER A 76 13.84 18.05 3.74
N TRP A 77 12.93 18.21 4.69
CA TRP A 77 11.50 18.03 4.48
C TRP A 77 10.89 19.34 3.98
N SER A 78 9.85 19.22 3.18
CA SER A 78 9.15 20.35 2.59
C SER A 78 7.78 20.54 3.23
N TYR A 79 7.26 21.75 3.13
CA TYR A 79 5.96 22.16 3.64
C TYR A 79 5.21 22.90 2.52
N CYS A 80 3.97 22.51 2.26
CA CYS A 80 3.06 23.19 1.36
C CYS A 80 1.70 23.42 2.04
N GLY A 81 0.98 24.46 1.63
CA GLY A 81 -0.44 24.59 1.97
C GLY A 81 -1.29 23.81 0.97
N ASP A 82 -2.36 23.18 1.44
CA ASP A 82 -3.26 22.42 0.57
C ASP A 82 -4.67 23.02 0.63
N SER A 83 -5.12 23.54 -0.51
CA SER A 83 -6.45 24.17 -0.64
C SER A 83 -7.61 23.18 -0.74
N SER A 84 -7.33 21.89 -0.95
CA SER A 84 -8.35 20.83 -1.00
C SER A 84 -8.80 20.38 0.41
N LEU A 85 -8.10 20.86 1.45
CA LEU A 85 -8.24 20.47 2.84
C LEU A 85 -8.64 21.68 3.73
N ASP A 86 -9.34 21.45 4.85
CA ASP A 86 -9.74 22.56 5.74
C ASP A 86 -8.55 23.08 6.56
N ASN A 87 -8.10 24.31 6.25
CA ASN A 87 -6.86 24.89 6.77
C ASN A 87 -5.72 23.85 6.72
N GLY A 88 -5.66 23.14 5.59
CA GLY A 88 -4.82 21.97 5.44
C GLY A 88 -3.44 22.28 4.91
N ILE A 89 -2.55 21.33 5.17
CA ILE A 89 -1.16 21.38 4.78
C ILE A 89 -0.73 20.01 4.30
N GLU A 90 0.37 20.02 3.57
CA GLU A 90 1.08 18.82 3.16
C GLU A 90 2.54 18.94 3.60
N VAL A 91 3.05 17.87 4.23
CA VAL A 91 4.46 17.76 4.63
C VAL A 91 5.11 16.64 3.85
N LEU A 92 6.07 17.00 3.00
CA LEU A 92 6.73 16.07 2.08
C LEU A 92 8.09 15.65 2.62
N SER A 93 8.35 14.35 2.63
CA SER A 93 9.65 13.81 3.04
C SER A 93 10.72 14.03 1.96
N PRO A 94 12.02 14.08 2.32
CA PRO A 94 13.09 13.86 1.35
C PRO A 94 13.02 12.43 0.80
N ILE A 95 13.94 12.08 -0.09
CA ILE A 95 14.16 10.69 -0.48
C ILE A 95 14.66 9.89 0.75
N LEU A 96 13.81 8.98 1.24
CA LEU A 96 14.07 8.09 2.37
C LEU A 96 14.53 6.70 1.89
N THR A 97 15.10 5.91 2.78
CA THR A 97 15.48 4.51 2.56
C THR A 97 15.12 3.66 3.77
N ASN A 98 15.13 2.33 3.62
CA ASN A 98 14.72 1.38 4.66
C ASN A 98 15.75 1.29 5.80
N ASN A 99 15.80 2.29 6.68
CA ASN A 99 16.72 2.36 7.81
C ASN A 99 16.13 3.12 9.02
N GLU A 100 16.79 2.97 10.18
CA GLU A 100 16.34 3.55 11.45
C GLU A 100 16.25 5.08 11.41
N LYS A 101 17.18 5.77 10.75
CA LYS A 101 17.19 7.24 10.65
C LYS A 101 15.98 7.76 9.86
N SER A 102 15.59 7.11 8.77
CA SER A 102 14.41 7.48 8.00
C SER A 102 13.14 7.28 8.81
N PHE A 103 13.03 6.17 9.55
CA PHE A 103 11.87 5.91 10.39
C PHE A 103 11.83 6.76 11.67
N GLU A 104 12.97 7.15 12.23
CA GLU A 104 12.98 8.10 13.35
C GLU A 104 12.48 9.49 12.90
N GLN A 105 12.86 9.94 11.70
CA GLN A 105 12.32 11.18 11.12
C GLN A 105 10.81 11.13 10.96
N LEU A 106 10.28 10.08 10.30
CA LEU A 106 8.83 9.87 10.15
C LEU A 106 8.11 9.93 11.49
N LYS A 107 8.60 9.16 12.48
CA LYS A 107 8.00 9.12 13.82
C LYS A 107 7.97 10.50 14.48
N ASN A 108 9.06 11.26 14.39
CA ASN A 108 9.14 12.57 15.02
C ASN A 108 8.25 13.61 14.32
N VAL A 109 8.17 13.57 12.99
CA VAL A 109 7.27 14.41 12.20
C VAL A 109 5.81 14.10 12.55
N CYS A 110 5.39 12.83 12.46
CA CYS A 110 4.03 12.40 12.87
C CYS A 110 3.69 12.82 14.30
N ASN A 111 4.60 12.63 15.25
CA ASN A 111 4.39 13.01 16.65
C ASN A 111 4.22 14.53 16.85
N PHE A 112 4.90 15.35 16.05
CA PHE A 112 4.75 16.79 16.11
C PHE A 112 3.44 17.24 15.46
N LEU A 113 3.12 16.70 14.28
CA LEU A 113 1.88 17.01 13.56
C LEU A 113 0.66 16.64 14.41
N ARG A 114 0.66 15.48 15.08
CA ARG A 114 -0.46 15.03 15.95
C ARG A 114 -0.80 15.99 17.09
N LYS A 115 0.14 16.85 17.50
CA LYS A 115 -0.06 17.85 18.56
C LYS A 115 -0.55 19.20 18.02
N ASN A 116 -0.50 19.39 16.70
CA ASN A 116 -0.63 20.69 16.05
C ASN A 116 -1.54 20.69 14.80
N SER A 117 -2.14 19.56 14.47
CA SER A 117 -3.04 19.33 13.34
C SER A 117 -3.87 18.07 13.59
N PHE A 118 -4.85 17.80 12.75
CA PHE A 118 -5.71 16.63 12.80
C PHE A 118 -5.78 15.95 11.42
N ILE A 119 -6.30 14.73 11.40
CA ILE A 119 -6.77 14.09 10.17
C ILE A 119 -8.28 14.21 10.21
N ASP A 120 -8.89 14.75 9.14
CA ASP A 120 -10.34 14.75 8.95
C ASP A 120 -10.70 13.95 7.67
N GLU A 121 -11.94 14.08 7.21
CA GLU A 121 -12.51 13.23 6.16
C GLU A 121 -11.78 13.30 4.80
N SER A 122 -10.99 14.35 4.51
CA SER A 122 -10.42 14.56 3.17
C SER A 122 -8.95 14.18 3.06
N ALA A 123 -8.19 14.22 4.17
CA ALA A 123 -6.74 14.01 4.15
C ALA A 123 -6.35 12.63 3.59
N SER A 124 -5.33 12.64 2.72
CA SER A 124 -4.74 11.50 2.04
C SER A 124 -3.36 11.16 2.62
N ALA A 125 -2.84 10.00 2.21
CA ALA A 125 -1.45 9.63 2.48
C ALA A 125 -0.84 9.07 1.20
N HIS A 126 0.07 9.83 0.57
CA HIS A 126 0.74 9.36 -0.64
C HIS A 126 2.09 8.72 -0.32
N ILE A 127 2.32 7.57 -0.94
CA ILE A 127 3.58 6.83 -0.85
C ILE A 127 4.20 6.78 -2.24
N HIS A 128 5.39 7.33 -2.37
CA HIS A 128 6.17 7.29 -3.60
C HIS A 128 7.26 6.25 -3.45
N VAL A 129 7.39 5.35 -4.42
CA VAL A 129 8.49 4.37 -4.50
C VAL A 129 9.31 4.69 -5.75
N GLY A 130 10.63 4.77 -5.60
CA GLY A 130 11.52 5.09 -6.71
C GLY A 130 11.43 4.05 -7.84
N ALA A 131 11.31 4.51 -9.09
CA ALA A 131 11.11 3.64 -10.25
C ALA A 131 12.31 2.72 -10.54
N GLN A 132 13.45 2.90 -9.86
CA GLN A 132 14.59 1.98 -9.94
C GLN A 132 14.30 0.56 -9.42
N ILE A 133 13.20 0.37 -8.70
CA ILE A 133 12.80 -0.97 -8.21
C ILE A 133 12.58 -1.96 -9.36
N TYR A 134 12.06 -1.49 -10.50
CA TYR A 134 11.81 -2.30 -11.69
C TYR A 134 12.80 -1.99 -12.79
N ASN A 135 13.30 -3.02 -13.47
CA ASN A 135 14.20 -2.91 -14.62
C ASN A 135 13.69 -3.67 -15.85
N ASN A 136 12.48 -4.23 -15.78
CA ASN A 136 11.87 -5.03 -16.83
C ASN A 136 10.34 -4.89 -16.80
N LEU A 137 9.72 -4.97 -17.98
CA LEU A 137 8.27 -4.80 -18.16
C LEU A 137 7.45 -5.98 -17.61
N GLY A 138 8.02 -7.18 -17.52
CA GLY A 138 7.36 -8.35 -16.95
C GLY A 138 6.99 -8.17 -15.48
N SER A 139 7.92 -7.68 -14.67
CA SER A 139 7.66 -7.37 -13.25
C SER A 139 6.59 -6.29 -13.08
N ILE A 140 6.53 -5.32 -13.99
CA ILE A 140 5.52 -4.26 -13.96
C ILE A 140 4.15 -4.82 -14.36
N TYR A 141 4.11 -5.70 -15.36
CA TYR A 141 2.90 -6.42 -15.74
C TYR A 141 2.34 -7.24 -14.58
N LEU A 142 3.20 -7.99 -13.89
CA LEU A 142 2.79 -8.77 -12.72
C LEU A 142 2.26 -7.88 -11.58
N LEU A 143 2.85 -6.70 -11.36
CA LEU A 143 2.30 -5.74 -10.40
C LEU A 143 0.87 -5.35 -10.75
N PHE A 144 0.59 -5.01 -12.02
CA PHE A 144 -0.76 -4.69 -12.47
C PHE A 144 -1.72 -5.87 -12.30
N LEU A 145 -1.33 -7.08 -12.70
CA LEU A 145 -2.17 -8.26 -12.55
C LEU A 145 -2.55 -8.54 -11.09
N ILE A 146 -1.58 -8.47 -10.17
CA ILE A 146 -1.87 -8.64 -8.73
C ILE A 146 -2.73 -7.49 -8.22
N TRP A 147 -2.45 -6.25 -8.65
CA TRP A 147 -3.26 -5.10 -8.28
C TRP A 147 -4.73 -5.31 -8.68
N PHE A 148 -5.01 -5.68 -9.93
CA PHE A 148 -6.38 -5.92 -10.40
C PHE A 148 -7.03 -7.09 -9.66
N ALA A 149 -6.30 -8.19 -9.44
CA ALA A 149 -6.80 -9.38 -8.76
C ALA A 149 -7.13 -9.13 -7.26
N TYR A 150 -6.53 -8.12 -6.63
CA TYR A 150 -6.66 -7.86 -5.20
C TYR A 150 -7.01 -6.42 -4.84
N GLU A 151 -7.50 -5.61 -5.77
CA GLU A 151 -7.72 -4.17 -5.55
C GLU A 151 -8.61 -3.91 -4.31
N LYS A 152 -9.68 -4.69 -4.14
CA LYS A 152 -10.56 -4.63 -2.97
C LYS A 152 -9.84 -4.85 -1.63
N ILE A 153 -8.82 -5.71 -1.60
CA ILE A 153 -7.99 -5.96 -0.42
C ILE A 153 -7.05 -4.79 -0.17
N ILE A 154 -6.42 -4.29 -1.25
CA ILE A 154 -5.47 -3.18 -1.23
C ILE A 154 -6.15 -1.94 -0.66
N TYR A 155 -7.28 -1.52 -1.23
CA TYR A 155 -8.04 -0.36 -0.76
C TYR A 155 -8.43 -0.48 0.71
N ARG A 156 -9.06 -1.60 1.10
CA ARG A 156 -9.49 -1.80 2.48
C ARG A 156 -8.33 -1.69 3.45
N PHE A 157 -7.20 -2.35 3.15
CA PHE A 157 -6.00 -2.33 3.98
C PHE A 157 -5.42 -0.91 4.07
N SER A 158 -5.37 -0.18 2.95
CA SER A 158 -4.78 1.15 2.84
C SER A 158 -5.56 2.24 3.59
N TYR A 159 -6.83 2.02 3.93
CA TYR A 159 -7.58 2.92 4.83
C TYR A 159 -7.01 2.98 6.26
N GLY A 160 -6.05 2.11 6.60
CA GLY A 160 -5.36 2.16 7.88
C GLY A 160 -6.29 1.85 9.04
N GLU A 161 -6.38 2.78 9.98
CA GLU A 161 -7.29 2.72 11.13
C GLU A 161 -8.78 2.97 10.79
N HIS A 162 -9.09 3.45 9.59
CA HIS A 162 -10.46 3.82 9.20
C HIS A 162 -11.19 2.68 8.50
N ASN A 163 -12.49 2.51 8.74
CA ASN A 163 -13.28 1.43 8.12
C ASN A 163 -13.64 1.66 6.64
N ALA A 164 -13.67 2.92 6.22
CA ALA A 164 -14.02 3.34 4.87
C ALA A 164 -12.96 4.29 4.31
N GLY A 165 -12.99 4.46 2.99
CA GLY A 165 -12.16 5.44 2.30
C GLY A 165 -12.49 6.87 2.72
N ARG A 166 -11.49 7.74 2.63
CA ARG A 166 -11.65 9.19 2.77
C ARG A 166 -12.66 9.75 1.75
N LYS A 167 -13.19 10.93 2.03
CA LYS A 167 -14.03 11.69 1.12
C LYS A 167 -13.30 11.92 -0.21
N GLU A 168 -14.05 11.81 -1.30
CA GLU A 168 -13.54 11.99 -2.67
C GLU A 168 -12.38 11.05 -3.05
N LEU A 169 -12.20 9.93 -2.32
CA LEU A 169 -11.19 8.92 -2.65
C LEU A 169 -11.30 8.47 -4.11
N TYR A 170 -12.50 8.15 -4.59
CA TYR A 170 -12.70 7.69 -5.98
C TYR A 170 -12.49 8.79 -7.03
N TYR A 171 -12.38 10.06 -6.63
CA TYR A 171 -12.02 11.15 -7.53
C TYR A 171 -10.50 11.36 -7.57
N TYR A 172 -9.82 11.22 -6.42
CA TYR A 172 -8.38 11.52 -6.27
C TYR A 172 -7.45 10.30 -6.27
N ALA A 173 -8.01 9.10 -6.18
CA ALA A 173 -7.35 7.80 -6.18
C ALA A 173 -8.30 6.74 -6.74
N ASP A 174 -8.80 6.99 -7.95
CA ASP A 174 -9.74 6.14 -8.66
C ASP A 174 -9.15 4.75 -8.99
N SER A 175 -10.04 3.79 -9.21
CA SER A 175 -9.73 2.38 -9.47
C SER A 175 -8.85 2.21 -10.72
N MET A 176 -7.92 1.26 -10.63
CA MET A 176 -7.13 0.82 -11.79
C MET A 176 -7.84 -0.23 -12.62
N LEU A 177 -8.94 -0.81 -12.14
CA LEU A 177 -9.74 -1.79 -12.89
C LEU A 177 -10.29 -1.20 -14.19
N TYR A 178 -10.61 0.10 -14.21
CA TYR A 178 -11.01 0.81 -15.43
C TYR A 178 -9.96 0.78 -16.55
N ASN A 179 -8.69 0.60 -16.20
CA ASN A 179 -7.57 0.56 -17.13
C ASN A 179 -7.06 -0.87 -17.36
N ALA A 180 -7.63 -1.88 -16.69
CA ALA A 180 -7.08 -3.23 -16.65
C ALA A 180 -7.06 -3.89 -18.03
N LYS A 181 -8.17 -3.82 -18.78
CA LYS A 181 -8.26 -4.42 -20.12
C LYS A 181 -7.22 -3.84 -21.07
N ASP A 182 -7.16 -2.52 -21.17
CA ASP A 182 -6.21 -1.83 -22.05
C ASP A 182 -4.75 -2.15 -21.67
N LEU A 183 -4.44 -2.22 -20.37
CA LEU A 183 -3.09 -2.57 -19.90
C LEU A 183 -2.73 -4.01 -20.26
N VAL A 184 -3.63 -4.98 -20.02
CA VAL A 184 -3.42 -6.38 -20.40
C VAL A 184 -3.20 -6.50 -21.91
N ASP A 185 -4.05 -5.88 -22.73
CA ASP A 185 -3.94 -5.90 -24.20
C ASP A 185 -2.60 -5.30 -24.68
N ILE A 186 -2.08 -4.27 -24.02
CA ILE A 186 -0.77 -3.68 -24.33
C ILE A 186 0.35 -4.67 -24.00
N PHE A 187 0.33 -5.28 -22.82
CA PHE A 187 1.35 -6.22 -22.38
C PHE A 187 1.37 -7.51 -23.20
N GLU A 188 0.21 -8.06 -23.57
CA GLU A 188 0.13 -9.21 -24.48
C GLU A 188 0.83 -8.92 -25.81
N LYS A 189 0.58 -7.75 -26.41
CA LYS A 189 1.29 -7.33 -27.64
C LYS A 189 2.80 -7.23 -27.44
N ILE A 190 3.26 -6.67 -26.32
CA ILE A 190 4.69 -6.58 -25.97
C ILE A 190 5.32 -7.97 -25.95
N PHE A 191 4.68 -8.94 -25.30
CA PHE A 191 5.27 -10.26 -25.07
C PHE A 191 5.13 -11.21 -26.27
N GLU A 192 4.09 -11.06 -27.09
CA GLU A 192 3.88 -11.88 -28.30
C GLU A 192 4.69 -11.37 -29.51
N SER A 193 5.01 -10.07 -29.57
CA SER A 193 5.61 -9.45 -30.76
C SER A 193 7.10 -9.17 -30.59
N SER A 194 7.94 -10.21 -30.70
CA SER A 194 9.40 -10.09 -30.54
C SER A 194 10.08 -9.09 -31.50
N GLY A 195 9.46 -8.79 -32.66
CA GLY A 195 9.97 -7.84 -33.65
C GLY A 195 9.64 -6.37 -33.39
N ASP A 196 8.69 -6.08 -32.50
CA ASP A 196 8.11 -4.74 -32.28
C ASP A 196 8.18 -4.29 -30.82
N TYR A 197 9.01 -4.94 -29.99
CA TYR A 197 9.11 -4.67 -28.54
C TYR A 197 9.23 -3.17 -28.22
N THR A 198 10.14 -2.44 -28.89
CA THR A 198 10.36 -1.00 -28.67
C THR A 198 9.11 -0.16 -28.97
N LYS A 199 8.33 -0.54 -29.98
CA LYS A 199 7.10 0.17 -30.35
C LYS A 199 6.04 0.01 -29.26
N TYR A 200 5.82 -1.20 -28.77
CA TYR A 200 4.81 -1.47 -27.74
C TYR A 200 5.26 -1.03 -26.35
N GLU A 201 6.56 -1.04 -26.05
CA GLU A 201 7.11 -0.38 -24.86
C GLU A 201 6.83 1.13 -24.87
N LEU A 202 7.04 1.79 -26.01
CA LEU A 202 6.68 3.21 -26.17
C LEU A 202 5.16 3.44 -26.05
N GLU A 203 4.34 2.51 -26.54
CA GLU A 203 2.88 2.55 -26.36
C GLU A 203 2.50 2.47 -24.87
N PHE A 204 3.12 1.56 -24.12
CA PHE A 204 2.94 1.45 -22.67
C PHE A 204 3.31 2.75 -21.95
N TYR A 205 4.48 3.32 -22.20
CA TYR A 205 4.87 4.60 -21.59
C TYR A 205 3.89 5.73 -21.92
N LYS A 206 3.44 5.83 -23.18
CA LYS A 206 2.44 6.81 -23.58
C LYS A 206 1.09 6.58 -22.89
N TYR A 207 0.71 5.32 -22.68
CA TYR A 207 -0.54 4.97 -22.02
C TYR A 207 -0.49 5.39 -20.55
N ILE A 208 0.52 4.97 -19.79
CA ILE A 208 0.63 5.29 -18.36
C ILE A 208 0.79 6.79 -18.08
N GLN A 209 1.35 7.56 -19.01
CA GLN A 209 1.42 9.03 -18.92
C GLN A 209 0.09 9.72 -19.23
N LYS A 210 -0.84 9.04 -19.92
CA LYS A 210 -2.19 9.54 -20.24
C LYS A 210 -3.25 9.13 -19.22
N ILE A 211 -3.00 8.05 -18.48
CA ILE A 211 -3.84 7.69 -17.35
C ILE A 211 -3.93 8.93 -16.45
N GLU A 212 -5.15 9.29 -16.07
CA GLU A 212 -5.38 10.45 -15.21
C GLU A 212 -4.53 10.33 -13.95
N GLY A 213 -3.89 11.43 -13.54
CA GLY A 213 -2.97 11.44 -12.38
C GLY A 213 -3.64 11.13 -11.04
N TYR A 214 -4.95 10.89 -11.02
CA TYR A 214 -5.75 10.57 -9.86
C TYR A 214 -6.11 9.09 -9.77
N LYS A 215 -5.25 8.19 -10.25
CA LYS A 215 -5.40 6.74 -10.02
C LYS A 215 -4.73 6.28 -8.73
N SER A 216 -5.29 5.27 -8.08
CA SER A 216 -4.77 4.70 -6.83
C SER A 216 -3.35 4.14 -6.93
N LEU A 217 -2.96 3.64 -8.09
CA LEU A 217 -1.60 3.30 -8.46
C LEU A 217 -1.21 4.12 -9.70
N ASN A 218 -0.32 5.08 -9.51
CA ASN A 218 -0.01 6.09 -10.52
C ASN A 218 1.45 6.00 -10.99
N PHE A 219 1.64 6.10 -12.30
CA PHE A 219 2.92 6.05 -12.99
C PHE A 219 3.23 7.35 -13.76
N THR A 220 2.42 8.41 -13.65
CA THR A 220 2.65 9.69 -14.36
C THR A 220 4.04 10.27 -14.10
N ASN A 221 4.57 10.05 -12.90
CA ASN A 221 5.89 10.52 -12.48
C ASN A 221 7.05 9.64 -12.98
N VAL A 222 6.77 8.50 -13.64
CA VAL A 222 7.81 7.61 -14.15
C VAL A 222 8.33 8.14 -15.49
N SER A 223 9.57 8.65 -15.46
CA SER A 223 10.32 9.02 -16.67
C SER A 223 11.05 7.82 -17.27
N GLN A 224 11.57 6.92 -16.42
CA GLN A 224 12.32 5.74 -16.84
C GLN A 224 12.38 4.68 -15.73
N PHE A 225 12.00 3.44 -16.02
CA PHE A 225 12.23 2.32 -15.09
C PHE A 225 13.73 2.01 -14.92
N GLY A 226 14.12 1.58 -13.73
CA GLY A 226 15.49 1.14 -13.42
C GLY A 226 16.44 2.28 -13.05
N LYS A 227 15.99 3.54 -13.17
CA LYS A 227 16.79 4.73 -12.87
C LYS A 227 16.38 5.35 -11.54
N LYS A 228 17.34 5.56 -10.65
CA LYS A 228 17.14 6.28 -9.38
C LYS A 228 17.34 7.78 -9.62
N GLU A 229 16.26 8.54 -9.60
CA GLU A 229 16.25 9.98 -9.87
C GLU A 229 15.15 10.66 -9.05
N GLU A 230 15.37 11.90 -8.64
CA GLU A 230 14.36 12.70 -7.95
C GLU A 230 13.13 12.89 -8.84
N GLY A 231 11.93 12.72 -8.26
CA GLY A 231 10.67 12.76 -9.01
C GLY A 231 10.35 11.51 -9.82
N ASN A 232 11.31 10.64 -10.15
CA ASN A 232 11.07 9.42 -10.93
C ASN A 232 10.50 8.29 -10.04
N THR A 233 9.18 8.32 -9.82
CA THR A 233 8.51 7.49 -8.81
C THR A 233 7.22 6.85 -9.32
N ILE A 234 6.88 5.71 -8.74
CA ILE A 234 5.55 5.10 -8.79
C ILE A 234 4.84 5.53 -7.50
N GLU A 235 3.62 6.04 -7.63
CA GLU A 235 2.87 6.66 -6.53
C GLU A 235 1.66 5.81 -6.15
N PHE A 236 1.45 5.62 -4.85
CA PHE A 236 0.26 4.99 -4.28
C PHE A 236 -0.59 6.07 -3.59
N ARG A 237 -1.82 6.27 -4.08
CA ARG A 237 -2.73 7.35 -3.65
C ARG A 237 -3.95 6.87 -2.84
N CYS A 238 -4.20 5.56 -2.81
CA CYS A 238 -5.34 4.97 -2.10
C CYS A 238 -5.30 5.02 -0.56
N PRO A 239 -4.15 5.22 0.13
CA PRO A 239 -4.19 5.31 1.59
C PRO A 239 -4.92 6.55 2.11
N ASN A 240 -5.68 6.35 3.21
CA ASN A 240 -6.24 7.47 3.95
C ASN A 240 -5.13 8.21 4.71
N GLY A 241 -5.32 9.51 4.93
CA GLY A 241 -4.47 10.31 5.80
C GLY A 241 -4.38 9.69 7.20
N THR A 242 -3.18 9.70 7.78
CA THR A 242 -2.96 9.25 9.15
C THR A 242 -1.77 9.97 9.75
N LEU A 243 -1.87 10.25 11.05
CA LEU A 243 -0.73 10.69 11.86
C LEU A 243 -0.13 9.55 12.67
N ASN A 244 -0.58 8.30 12.49
CA ASN A 244 -0.01 7.14 13.15
C ASN A 244 1.19 6.60 12.37
N GLU A 245 2.40 6.76 12.91
CA GLU A 245 3.62 6.34 12.25
C GLU A 245 3.66 4.81 11.98
N VAL A 246 2.96 4.02 12.80
CA VAL A 246 2.88 2.56 12.63
C VAL A 246 2.07 2.19 11.38
N ILE A 247 0.99 2.92 11.09
CA ILE A 247 0.15 2.70 9.91
C ILE A 247 0.92 3.09 8.65
N TRP A 248 1.65 4.21 8.68
CA TRP A 248 2.59 4.58 7.61
C TRP A 248 3.60 3.47 7.31
N GLN A 249 4.25 2.92 8.35
CA GLN A 249 5.20 1.83 8.17
C GLN A 249 4.55 0.57 7.62
N ASN A 250 3.35 0.24 8.05
CA ASN A 250 2.68 -0.98 7.62
C ASN A 250 2.18 -0.86 6.16
N ASN A 251 1.66 0.31 5.77
CA ASN A 251 1.33 0.62 4.38
C ASN A 251 2.57 0.57 3.48
N LEU A 252 3.68 1.19 3.91
CA LEU A 252 4.94 1.13 3.18
C LEU A 252 5.44 -0.32 3.05
N ASN A 253 5.41 -1.10 4.14
CA ASN A 253 5.81 -2.51 4.12
C ASN A 253 4.98 -3.31 3.12
N PHE A 254 3.66 -3.12 3.12
CA PHE A 254 2.75 -3.78 2.19
C PHE A 254 3.10 -3.46 0.73
N PHE A 255 3.20 -2.18 0.36
CA PHE A 255 3.48 -1.79 -1.02
C PHE A 255 4.87 -2.25 -1.46
N LEU A 256 5.89 -2.13 -0.60
CA LEU A 256 7.22 -2.63 -0.92
C LEU A 256 7.24 -4.17 -1.04
N SER A 257 6.52 -4.90 -0.19
CA SER A 257 6.40 -6.37 -0.30
C SER A 257 5.71 -6.78 -1.59
N LEU A 258 4.60 -6.13 -1.94
CA LEU A 258 3.87 -6.34 -3.20
C LEU A 258 4.79 -6.09 -4.40
N MET A 259 5.50 -4.97 -4.41
CA MET A 259 6.37 -4.63 -5.53
C MET A 259 7.56 -5.59 -5.65
N ASN A 260 8.18 -5.97 -4.52
CA ASN A 260 9.26 -6.96 -4.51
C ASN A 260 8.79 -8.34 -4.97
N TYR A 261 7.59 -8.76 -4.58
CA TYR A 261 7.03 -10.01 -5.08
C TYR A 261 6.90 -9.97 -6.60
N ALA A 262 6.34 -8.90 -7.16
CA ALA A 262 6.21 -8.74 -8.61
C ALA A 262 7.57 -8.68 -9.33
N LYS A 263 8.56 -8.03 -8.71
CA LYS A 263 9.94 -7.97 -9.19
C LYS A 263 10.58 -9.35 -9.29
N ASP A 264 10.50 -10.14 -8.23
CA ASP A 264 11.23 -11.40 -8.09
C ASP A 264 10.52 -12.58 -8.77
N SER A 265 9.20 -12.50 -8.96
CA SER A 265 8.38 -13.70 -9.23
C SER A 265 7.86 -13.82 -10.66
N TYR A 266 7.96 -12.79 -11.51
CA TYR A 266 7.37 -12.79 -12.86
C TYR A 266 7.62 -14.07 -13.67
N ASN A 267 8.85 -14.56 -13.69
CA ASN A 267 9.21 -15.76 -14.47
C ASN A 267 8.73 -17.10 -13.86
N ASN A 268 8.18 -17.09 -12.65
CA ASN A 268 7.86 -18.28 -11.88
C ASN A 268 6.38 -18.34 -11.43
N VAL A 269 5.54 -17.45 -11.94
CA VAL A 269 4.12 -17.39 -11.59
C VAL A 269 3.26 -17.68 -12.80
N ASP A 270 2.09 -18.24 -12.53
CA ASP A 270 1.01 -18.37 -13.51
C ASP A 270 0.30 -17.02 -13.65
N CYS A 271 0.59 -16.29 -14.74
CA CYS A 271 -0.07 -15.02 -15.02
C CYS A 271 -1.54 -15.21 -15.38
N GLU A 272 -1.92 -16.35 -15.97
CA GLU A 272 -3.30 -16.64 -16.38
C GLU A 272 -4.24 -16.70 -15.16
N TYR A 273 -3.75 -17.24 -14.04
CA TYR A 273 -4.47 -17.19 -12.77
C TYR A 273 -4.89 -15.78 -12.38
N TYR A 274 -3.96 -14.81 -12.44
CA TYR A 274 -4.25 -13.43 -12.06
C TYR A 274 -5.10 -12.70 -13.09
N VAL A 275 -4.94 -13.00 -14.38
CA VAL A 275 -5.81 -12.46 -15.44
C VAL A 275 -7.26 -12.88 -15.21
N ASN A 276 -7.49 -14.17 -14.94
CA ASN A 276 -8.83 -14.68 -14.65
C ASN A 276 -9.44 -14.02 -13.39
N LYS A 277 -8.65 -13.93 -12.31
CA LYS A 277 -9.09 -13.28 -11.07
C LYS A 277 -9.32 -11.76 -11.23
N ALA A 278 -8.55 -11.10 -12.10
CA ALA A 278 -8.74 -9.70 -12.45
C ALA A 278 -10.05 -9.50 -13.22
N ASN A 279 -10.36 -10.36 -14.20
CA ASN A 279 -11.62 -10.32 -14.95
C ASN A 279 -12.82 -10.49 -14.03
N ASP A 280 -12.79 -11.45 -13.10
CA ASP A 280 -13.83 -11.61 -12.08
C ASP A 280 -14.05 -10.32 -11.27
N ASN A 281 -12.98 -9.55 -11.03
CA ASN A 281 -13.08 -8.30 -10.29
C ASN A 281 -13.56 -7.11 -11.11
N ILE A 282 -13.21 -7.02 -12.40
CA ILE A 282 -13.65 -5.93 -13.29
C ILE A 282 -15.18 -5.92 -13.42
N ASP A 283 -15.79 -7.10 -13.45
CA ASP A 283 -17.25 -7.25 -13.59
C ASP A 283 -18.00 -7.14 -12.24
N SER A 284 -17.29 -6.93 -11.13
CA SER A 284 -17.84 -6.92 -9.78
C SER A 284 -18.02 -5.50 -9.22
N ASP A 285 -19.17 -5.24 -8.61
CA ASP A 285 -19.44 -4.01 -7.84
C ASP A 285 -19.02 -4.21 -6.38
N TYR A 286 -17.71 -4.19 -6.12
CA TYR A 286 -17.18 -4.42 -4.77
C TYR A 286 -17.31 -3.20 -3.87
N ASP A 287 -17.81 -3.43 -2.67
CA ASP A 287 -17.63 -2.50 -1.56
C ASP A 287 -16.25 -2.73 -0.93
N TYR A 288 -15.35 -1.73 -1.04
CA TYR A 288 -14.00 -1.77 -0.44
C TYR A 288 -14.01 -1.67 1.09
N SER A 289 -15.17 -1.41 1.71
CA SER A 289 -15.35 -1.50 3.17
C SER A 289 -15.70 -2.92 3.65
N GLU A 290 -15.91 -3.88 2.76
CA GLU A 290 -16.23 -5.27 3.11
C GLU A 290 -14.99 -6.15 3.38
N LEU A 291 -15.20 -7.25 4.13
CA LEU A 291 -14.14 -8.20 4.49
C LEU A 291 -14.10 -9.40 3.54
N TYR A 292 -13.20 -9.38 2.57
CA TYR A 292 -12.89 -10.50 1.66
C TYR A 292 -11.75 -11.35 2.24
N LEU A 293 -12.03 -12.11 3.29
CA LEU A 293 -10.99 -12.77 4.10
C LEU A 293 -10.14 -13.78 3.32
N LYS A 294 -10.75 -14.59 2.45
CA LYS A 294 -10.03 -15.60 1.64
C LYS A 294 -8.94 -14.93 0.77
N ASP A 295 -9.31 -13.87 0.07
CA ASP A 295 -8.39 -13.11 -0.79
C ASP A 295 -7.33 -12.37 0.03
N ALA A 296 -7.67 -11.87 1.21
CA ALA A 296 -6.70 -11.24 2.10
C ALA A 296 -5.65 -12.24 2.61
N LEU A 297 -6.06 -13.45 3.00
CA LEU A 297 -5.14 -14.51 3.43
C LEU A 297 -4.24 -14.96 2.27
N GLU A 298 -4.82 -15.12 1.08
CA GLU A 298 -4.08 -15.48 -0.12
C GLU A 298 -3.03 -14.41 -0.49
N LEU A 299 -3.42 -13.13 -0.50
CA LEU A 299 -2.51 -12.02 -0.77
C LEU A 299 -1.40 -11.94 0.28
N ALA A 300 -1.74 -12.13 1.56
CA ALA A 300 -0.75 -12.13 2.64
C ALA A 300 0.28 -13.25 2.46
N ASP A 301 -0.17 -14.45 2.10
CA ASP A 301 0.71 -15.58 1.80
C ASP A 301 1.57 -15.35 0.56
N LEU A 302 1.05 -14.58 -0.40
CA LEU A 302 1.73 -14.27 -1.63
C LEU A 302 2.93 -13.35 -1.42
N ILE A 303 2.73 -12.20 -0.75
CA ILE A 303 3.69 -11.10 -0.78
C ILE A 303 4.62 -11.05 0.44
N PHE A 304 4.22 -11.63 1.57
CA PHE A 304 5.01 -11.54 2.81
C PHE A 304 5.89 -12.76 3.04
N LYS A 305 7.11 -12.50 3.53
CA LYS A 305 8.13 -13.53 3.80
C LYS A 305 8.14 -13.97 5.26
N THR A 306 7.39 -13.32 6.15
CA THR A 306 7.28 -13.69 7.56
C THR A 306 5.84 -13.63 8.05
N ASN A 307 5.54 -14.48 9.03
CA ASN A 307 4.29 -14.46 9.78
C ASN A 307 4.10 -13.11 10.46
N GLN A 308 5.16 -12.48 10.97
CA GLN A 308 5.08 -11.15 11.57
C GLN A 308 4.46 -10.12 10.63
N ASP A 309 4.89 -10.07 9.36
CA ASP A 309 4.34 -9.12 8.40
C ASP A 309 2.89 -9.49 7.98
N LYS A 310 2.58 -10.79 7.87
CA LYS A 310 1.20 -11.25 7.62
C LYS A 310 0.25 -10.88 8.76
N ILE A 311 0.70 -11.02 10.00
CA ILE A 311 -0.04 -10.65 11.20
C ILE A 311 -0.27 -9.14 11.25
N ASP A 312 0.77 -8.33 10.99
CA ASP A 312 0.65 -6.88 10.95
C ASP A 312 -0.32 -6.43 9.83
N PHE A 313 -0.27 -7.09 8.67
CA PHE A 313 -1.22 -6.89 7.58
C PHE A 313 -2.66 -7.24 8.01
N LEU A 314 -2.89 -8.45 8.52
CA LEU A 314 -4.23 -8.90 8.91
C LEU A 314 -4.82 -8.05 10.02
N LYS A 315 -4.00 -7.62 11.00
CA LYS A 315 -4.45 -6.72 12.07
C LYS A 315 -5.01 -5.42 11.51
N GLN A 316 -4.31 -4.79 10.58
CA GLN A 316 -4.76 -3.54 9.96
C GLN A 316 -5.92 -3.77 8.97
N TYR A 317 -5.90 -4.84 8.17
CA TYR A 317 -6.97 -5.15 7.22
C TYR A 317 -8.32 -5.42 7.92
N VAL A 318 -8.27 -6.12 9.06
CA VAL A 318 -9.46 -6.49 9.82
C VAL A 318 -9.96 -5.37 10.75
N LYS A 319 -9.08 -4.44 11.14
CA LYS A 319 -9.40 -3.17 11.86
C LYS A 319 -10.01 -3.34 13.25
N SER A 320 -9.53 -4.29 14.06
CA SER A 320 -10.13 -4.47 15.38
C SER A 320 -9.83 -3.28 16.31
N ILE A 321 -10.93 -2.72 16.85
CA ILE A 321 -11.13 -1.89 18.05
C ILE A 321 -11.90 -0.59 17.70
N ASN A 322 -13.19 -0.57 18.06
CA ASN A 322 -14.18 0.52 18.02
C ASN A 322 -15.18 0.58 16.85
N ASP A 323 -15.35 -0.50 16.10
CA ASP A 323 -16.46 -0.58 15.14
C ASP A 323 -17.67 -1.27 15.79
N ILE A 324 -18.80 -0.57 15.81
CA ILE A 324 -20.11 -1.11 16.24
C ILE A 324 -20.56 -2.25 15.29
N ASN A 325 -19.97 -2.32 14.08
CA ASN A 325 -20.16 -3.39 13.09
C ASN A 325 -19.05 -4.46 13.08
N TYR A 326 -17.98 -4.31 13.88
CA TYR A 326 -17.00 -5.37 14.12
C TYR A 326 -17.43 -6.19 15.33
N SER A 327 -18.08 -7.32 15.05
CA SER A 327 -18.11 -8.41 16.03
C SER A 327 -17.14 -9.48 15.57
N TYR A 328 -16.38 -10.04 16.51
CA TYR A 328 -15.73 -11.36 16.37
C TYR A 328 -16.63 -12.37 15.64
N ASP A 329 -17.97 -12.27 15.81
CA ASP A 329 -18.99 -13.06 15.12
C ASP A 329 -19.00 -12.90 13.57
N ARG A 330 -18.60 -11.74 13.04
CA ARG A 330 -18.49 -11.51 11.58
C ARG A 330 -17.30 -12.27 11.02
N VAL A 331 -16.15 -12.20 11.69
CA VAL A 331 -14.96 -12.97 11.31
C VAL A 331 -15.19 -14.48 11.51
N ILE A 332 -15.90 -14.89 12.57
CA ILE A 332 -16.34 -16.29 12.74
C ILE A 332 -17.20 -16.76 11.57
N ARG A 333 -18.13 -15.92 11.08
CA ARG A 333 -18.98 -16.28 9.93
C ARG A 333 -18.18 -16.45 8.65
N LEU A 334 -17.15 -15.64 8.44
CA LEU A 334 -16.26 -15.69 7.27
C LEU A 334 -15.19 -16.78 7.33
N THR A 335 -15.00 -17.40 8.49
CA THR A 335 -14.06 -18.52 8.69
C THR A 335 -14.76 -19.88 8.66
N LYS A 336 -16.09 -19.93 8.48
CA LYS A 336 -16.81 -21.16 8.14
C LYS A 336 -16.51 -21.55 6.70
#